data_AF-A0A2X2JTD9-F1
#
_entry.id   AF-A0A2X2JTD9-F1
#
_cell.length_a   1.000
_cell.length_b   1.000
_cell.length_c   1.000
_cell.angle_alpha   90.00
_cell.angle_beta   90.00
_cell.angle_gamma   90.00
#
_symmetry.space_group_name_H-M   'P 1'
#
loop_
_entity.id
_entity.type
_entity.pdbx_description
1 polymer ?
#
loop_
_entity_poly.entity_id
_entity_poly.type
_entity_poly.pdbx_seq_one_letter_code
_entity_poly.pdbx_strand_id
1 'polypeptide(L)' 'MPNNEGLSSLLLNWSTYQDSIISTEIEDLDVLTSGPIPPNPSELITSRAFANLYDTLLMNYNFVIIDTPQ' A
#
# COMPACT_ATOMS: atom_id res chain seq x y z
N MET A 1 -8.04 3.02 11.99
CA MET A 1 -7.45 3.80 10.88
C MET A 1 -8.46 3.87 9.74
N PRO A 2 -8.55 4.99 9.00
CA PRO A 2 -9.37 5.06 7.79
C PRO A 2 -8.84 4.07 6.74
N ASN A 3 -9.73 3.52 5.91
CA ASN A 3 -9.39 2.53 4.86
C ASN A 3 -10.01 2.93 3.50
N ASN A 4 -10.23 4.22 3.31
CA ASN A 4 -10.81 4.77 2.08
C ASN A 4 -9.75 4.87 0.98
N GLU A 5 -8.49 5.00 1.38
CA GLU A 5 -7.30 5.06 0.54
C GLU A 5 -6.25 4.10 1.10
N GLY A 6 -5.58 3.35 0.24
CA GLY A 6 -4.62 2.32 0.61
C GLY A 6 -4.03 1.64 -0.62
N LEU A 7 -3.56 0.41 -0.46
CA LEU A 7 -2.87 -0.34 -1.51
C LEU A 7 -3.67 -0.41 -2.81
N SER A 8 -4.95 -0.79 -2.76
CA SER A 8 -5.76 -0.96 -3.96
C SER A 8 -5.99 0.36 -4.71
N SER A 9 -6.36 1.44 -4.01
CA SER A 9 -6.59 2.75 -4.61
C SER A 9 -5.30 3.34 -5.16
N LEU A 10 -4.17 3.13 -4.47
CA LEU A 10 -2.85 3.58 -4.92
C LEU A 10 -2.44 2.88 -6.22
N LEU A 11 -2.60 1.55 -6.30
CA LEU A 11 -2.29 0.78 -7.51
C LEU A 11 -3.20 1.13 -8.70
N LEU A 12 -4.42 1.59 -8.42
CA LEU A 12 -5.40 2.06 -9.41
C LEU A 12 -5.27 3.56 -9.73
N ASN A 13 -4.32 4.28 -9.11
CA ASN A 13 -4.13 5.73 -9.21
C ASN A 13 -5.36 6.56 -8.79
N TRP A 14 -6.15 6.07 -7.84
CA TRP A 14 -7.29 6.79 -7.25
C TRP A 14 -6.88 7.63 -6.04
N SER A 15 -5.72 7.34 -5.46
CA SER A 15 -5.10 8.10 -4.36
C SER A 15 -3.61 8.31 -4.65
N THR A 16 -2.98 9.25 -3.95
CA THR A 16 -1.54 9.49 -4.05
C THR A 16 -0.77 8.64 -3.04
N TYR A 17 0.55 8.51 -3.26
CA TYR A 17 1.44 7.80 -2.33
C TYR A 17 1.39 8.41 -0.91
N GLN A 18 1.42 9.75 -0.84
CA GLN A 18 1.42 10.51 0.40
C GLN A 18 0.10 10.38 1.16
N ASP A 19 -1.04 10.34 0.46
CA ASP A 19 -2.36 10.23 1.10
C ASP A 19 -2.66 8.80 1.55
N SER A 20 -2.10 7.80 0.87
CA SER A 20 -2.39 6.37 1.13
C SER A 20 -1.56 5.78 2.28
N ILE A 21 -0.44 6.40 2.65
CA ILE A 21 0.43 5.96 3.73
C ILE A 21 0.18 6.82 4.96
N ILE A 22 -0.13 6.16 6.08
CA ILE A 22 -0.50 6.83 7.31
C ILE A 22 0.58 6.57 8.35
N SER A 23 1.26 7.64 8.78
CA SER A 23 2.12 7.59 9.96
C SER A 23 1.30 7.35 11.21
N THR A 24 1.73 6.39 12.02
CA THR A 24 1.03 6.02 13.24
C THR A 24 1.48 6.90 14.41
N GLU A 25 0.88 6.68 15.58
CA GLU A 25 1.38 7.26 16.84
C GLU A 25 2.67 6.59 17.34
N ILE A 26 3.09 5.50 16.70
CA ILE A 26 4.33 4.78 17.00
C ILE A 26 5.42 5.34 16.09
N GLU A 27 6.54 5.75 16.71
CA GLU A 27 7.72 6.24 16.01
C GLU A 27 8.27 5.19 15.03
N ASP A 28 8.73 5.66 13.86
CA ASP A 28 9.26 4.84 12.76
C ASP A 28 8.30 3.77 12.20
N LEU A 29 6.99 3.91 12.45
CA LEU A 29 5.96 3.02 11.92
C LEU A 29 4.92 3.77 11.09
N ASP A 30 4.92 3.45 9.80
CA ASP A 30 3.89 3.83 8.86
C ASP A 30 3.06 2.61 8.43
N VAL A 31 1.79 2.86 8.09
CA VAL A 31 0.85 1.82 7.64
C VAL A 31 0.25 2.23 6.30
N LEU A 32 0.42 1.35 5.31
CA LEU A 32 -0.37 1.34 4.08
C LEU A 32 -1.51 0.33 4.26
N THR A 33 -2.74 0.83 4.41
CA THR A 33 -3.92 -0.04 4.56
C THR A 33 -4.28 -0.73 3.24
N SER A 34 -5.23 -1.66 3.22
CA SER A 34 -5.61 -2.37 1.99
C SER A 34 -6.30 -1.46 0.96
N GLY A 35 -6.99 -0.41 1.43
CA GLY A 35 -7.87 0.41 0.62
C GLY A 35 -9.21 -0.28 0.32
N PRO A 36 -10.03 0.28 -0.59
CA PRO A 36 -11.28 -0.32 -1.03
C PRO A 36 -11.07 -1.72 -1.62
N ILE A 37 -12.03 -2.64 -1.42
CA ILE A 37 -11.93 -4.00 -1.97
C ILE A 37 -11.94 -3.92 -3.52
N PRO A 38 -10.85 -4.33 -4.20
CA PRO A 38 -10.80 -4.31 -5.65
C PRO A 38 -11.56 -5.52 -6.24
N PRO A 39 -12.06 -5.43 -7.49
CA PRO A 39 -12.70 -6.56 -8.15
C PRO A 39 -11.72 -7.72 -8.42
N ASN A 40 -10.44 -7.41 -8.73
CA ASN A 40 -9.42 -8.39 -9.13
C ASN A 40 -8.12 -8.25 -8.30
N PRO A 41 -8.07 -8.72 -7.04
CA PRO A 41 -6.92 -8.53 -6.17
C PRO A 41 -5.63 -9.18 -6.69
N SER A 42 -5.70 -10.40 -7.23
CA SER A 42 -4.52 -11.12 -7.74
C SER A 42 -3.84 -10.41 -8.92
N GLU A 43 -4.62 -9.76 -9.79
CA GLU A 43 -4.07 -8.99 -10.92
C GLU A 43 -3.35 -7.74 -10.44
N LEU A 44 -3.86 -7.08 -9.39
CA LEU A 44 -3.21 -5.90 -8.82
C LEU A 44 -1.85 -6.25 -8.21
N ILE A 45 -1.74 -7.35 -7.48
CA ILE A 45 -0.48 -7.79 -6.84
C ILE A 45 0.56 -8.18 -7.89
N THR A 46 0.14 -8.79 -8.99
CA THR A 46 1.05 -9.20 -10.09
C THR A 46 1.32 -8.09 -11.10
N SER A 47 0.74 -6.91 -10.89
CA SER A 47 0.88 -5.78 -11.82
C SER A 47 2.25 -5.12 -11.76
N ARG A 48 2.63 -4.42 -12.85
CA ARG A 48 3.80 -3.54 -12.86
C ARG A 48 3.67 -2.39 -11.86
N ALA A 49 2.45 -1.94 -11.57
CA ALA A 49 2.22 -0.88 -10.60
C ALA A 49 2.66 -1.33 -9.20
N PHE A 50 2.36 -2.57 -8.81
CA PHE A 50 2.81 -3.12 -7.54
C PHE A 50 4.33 -3.29 -7.49
N ALA A 51 4.95 -3.77 -8.56
CA ALA A 51 6.41 -3.85 -8.65
C ALA A 51 7.08 -2.48 -8.44
N ASN A 52 6.61 -1.44 -9.13
CA ASN A 52 7.14 -0.08 -8.98
C ASN A 52 6.91 0.48 -7.56
N LEU A 53 5.74 0.21 -6.98
CA LEU A 53 5.45 0.59 -5.60
C LEU A 53 6.39 -0.11 -4.63
N TYR A 54 6.60 -1.42 -4.80
CA TYR A 54 7.48 -2.21 -3.96
C TYR A 54 8.92 -1.69 -3.98
N ASP A 55 9.46 -1.38 -5.16
CA ASP A 55 10.79 -0.76 -5.29
C ASP A 55 10.85 0.59 -4.55
N THR A 56 9.79 1.40 -4.67
CA THR A 56 9.67 2.67 -3.95
C THR A 56 9.64 2.46 -2.43
N LEU A 57 8.92 1.45 -1.95
CA LEU A 57 8.87 1.14 -0.51
C LEU A 57 10.25 0.72 0.01
N LEU A 58 10.99 -0.12 -0.72
CA LEU A 58 12.33 -0.53 -0.32
C LEU A 58 13.36 0.63 -0.32
N MET A 59 13.13 1.69 -1.09
CA MET A 59 13.97 2.89 -1.06
C MET A 59 13.69 3.80 0.13
N ASN A 60 12.45 3.82 0.63
CA ASN A 60 12.01 4.75 1.68
C ASN A 60 11.95 4.11 3.07
N TYR A 61 11.87 2.79 3.16
CA TYR A 61 11.78 2.06 4.42
C TYR A 61 12.93 1.08 4.59
N ASN A 62 13.45 0.97 5.81
CA ASN A 62 14.48 -0.02 6.13
C ASN A 62 13.91 -1.44 6.22
N PHE A 63 12.62 -1.56 6.54
CA PHE A 63 11.93 -2.85 6.67
C PHE A 63 10.49 -2.72 6.22
N VAL A 64 9.97 -3.72 5.49
CA VAL A 64 8.60 -3.74 4.97
C VAL A 64 7.96 -5.07 5.36
N ILE A 65 6.83 -5.02 6.08
CA ILE A 65 6.01 -6.19 6.42
C ILE A 65 4.76 -6.14 5.55
N ILE A 66 4.45 -7.27 4.90
CA ILE A 66 3.25 -7.43 4.08
C ILE A 66 2.39 -8.49 4.73
N ASP A 67 1.22 -8.07 5.22
CA ASP A 67 0.18 -9.00 5.67
C ASP A 67 -0.54 -9.57 4.44
N THR A 68 -0.77 -10.88 4.43
CA THR A 68 -1.37 -11.59 3.30
C THR A 68 -2.49 -12.51 3.78
N PRO A 69 -3.53 -12.77 2.96
CA PRO A 69 -4.49 -13.84 3.24
C PRO A 69 -3.77 -15.19 3.45
N GLN A 70 -4.42 -16.11 4.17
CA GLN A 70 -3.97 -17.51 4.28
C GLN A 70 -4.09 -18.27 2.97
#